data_AF-K2DJ62-F1
#
_entry.id   AF-K2DJ62-F1
#
_cell.length_a   1.000
_cell.length_b   1.000
_cell.length_c   1.000
_cell.angle_alpha   90.00
_cell.angle_beta   90.00
_cell.angle_gamma   90.00
#
_symmetry.space_group_name_H-M   'P 1'
#
loop_
_entity.id
_entity.type
_entity.pdbx_description
1 polymer ?
#
loop_
_entity_poly.entity_id
_entity_poly.type
_entity_poly.pdbx_seq_one_letter_code
_entity_poly.pdbx_strand_id
1 'polypeptide(L)' 'MALDYAQLKSAEVPLTRQVLRPDDCIVYALGVGAGLDSPSNLGDETRFLFEEHLEALPSQASVMAYPGFWMRDEAYGL' A
#
# COMPACT_ATOMS: atom_id res chain seq x y z
N MET A 1 -4.09 -9.69 -28.41
CA MET A 1 -2.93 -9.15 -29.13
C MET A 1 -1.71 -9.97 -28.76
N ALA A 2 -0.71 -10.13 -29.61
CA ALA A 2 0.53 -10.82 -29.20
C ALA A 2 1.37 -9.88 -28.31
N LEU A 3 2.11 -10.43 -27.34
CA LEU A 3 3.02 -9.67 -26.49
C LEU A 3 4.17 -9.08 -27.34
N ASP A 4 4.35 -7.76 -27.26
CA ASP A 4 5.50 -7.06 -27.81
C ASP A 4 6.47 -6.68 -26.68
N TYR A 5 7.66 -7.29 -26.69
CA TYR A 5 8.68 -7.07 -25.67
C TYR A 5 9.18 -5.62 -25.62
N ALA A 6 9.40 -5.00 -26.79
CA ALA A 6 9.95 -3.65 -26.85
C ALA A 6 8.93 -2.64 -26.35
N GLN A 7 7.67 -2.80 -26.75
CA GLN A 7 6.56 -1.98 -26.26
C GLN A 7 6.35 -2.12 -24.75
N LEU A 8 6.34 -3.36 -24.22
CA LEU A 8 6.19 -3.59 -22.78
C LEU A 8 7.35 -2.96 -21.98
N LYS A 9 8.57 -3.01 -22.51
CA LYS A 9 9.75 -2.43 -21.85
C LYS A 9 9.76 -0.90 -21.87
N SER A 10 9.06 -0.27 -22.82
CA SER A 10 8.87 1.18 -22.87
C SER A 10 7.57 1.65 -22.20
N ALA A 11 6.82 0.75 -21.55
CA ALA A 11 5.59 1.10 -20.86
C ALA A 11 5.85 2.14 -19.76
N GLU A 12 5.09 3.23 -19.77
CA GLU A 12 5.14 4.22 -18.71
C GLU A 12 4.20 3.81 -17.58
N VAL A 13 4.78 3.57 -16.40
CA VAL A 13 3.98 3.30 -15.20
C VAL A 13 3.39 4.63 -14.69
N PRO A 14 2.08 4.73 -14.46
CA PRO A 14 1.46 5.96 -13.99
C PRO A 14 2.10 6.46 -12.69
N LEU A 15 2.61 7.69 -12.72
CA LEU A 15 3.13 8.34 -11.53
C LEU A 15 1.98 8.64 -10.58
N THR A 16 2.01 8.05 -9.38
CA THR A 16 1.00 8.26 -8.35
C THR A 16 1.57 9.10 -7.22
N ARG A 17 0.78 10.05 -6.69
CA ARG A 17 1.08 10.78 -5.45
C ARG A 17 -0.05 10.56 -4.47
N GLN A 18 0.31 10.16 -3.26
CA GLN A 18 -0.60 9.96 -2.14
C GLN A 18 -0.22 10.94 -1.03
N VAL A 19 -1.20 11.40 -0.27
CA VAL A 19 -0.96 12.09 1.00
C VAL A 19 -1.34 11.12 2.10
N LEU A 20 -0.36 10.72 2.89
CA LEU A 20 -0.58 9.81 4.00
C LEU A 20 -1.06 10.60 5.22
N ARG A 21 -2.28 10.30 5.70
CA ARG A 21 -2.85 10.91 6.90
C ARG A 21 -2.88 9.93 8.07
N PRO A 22 -2.99 10.42 9.32
CA PRO A 22 -3.01 9.55 10.50
C PRO A 22 -4.09 8.46 10.45
N ASP A 23 -5.30 8.80 10.00
CA ASP A 23 -6.42 7.88 9.83
C ASP A 23 -6.12 6.78 8.80
N ASP A 24 -5.45 7.12 7.68
CA ASP A 24 -5.02 6.14 6.68
C ASP A 24 -4.02 5.12 7.27
N CYS A 25 -3.09 5.58 8.11
CA CYS A 25 -2.12 4.72 8.80
C CYS A 25 -2.81 3.75 9.76
N ILE A 26 -3.73 4.26 10.59
CA ILE A 26 -4.45 3.46 11.58
C ILE A 26 -5.34 2.43 10.90
N VAL A 27 -6.09 2.83 9.86
CA VAL A 27 -6.93 1.90 9.08
C VAL A 27 -6.10 0.82 8.41
N TYR A 28 -4.94 1.19 7.83
CA TYR A 28 -4.03 0.20 7.26
C TYR A 28 -3.50 -0.78 8.32
N ALA A 29 -3.04 -0.28 9.47
CA ALA A 29 -2.50 -1.09 10.56
C ALA A 29 -3.54 -2.11 11.07
N LEU A 30 -4.77 -1.66 11.30
CA LEU A 30 -5.89 -2.53 11.67
C LEU A 30 -6.17 -3.58 10.59
N GLY A 31 -6.17 -3.18 9.32
CA GLY A 31 -6.43 -4.07 8.19
C GLY A 31 -5.39 -5.18 8.01
N VAL A 32 -4.13 -4.95 8.40
CA VAL A 32 -3.06 -5.97 8.37
C VAL A 32 -2.91 -6.74 9.68
N GLY A 33 -3.75 -6.45 10.69
CA GLY A 33 -3.89 -7.26 11.91
C GLY A 33 -3.31 -6.66 13.19
N ALA A 34 -2.87 -5.39 13.19
CA ALA A 34 -2.54 -4.71 14.44
C ALA A 34 -3.79 -4.57 15.32
N GLY A 35 -3.65 -4.72 16.62
CA GLY A 35 -4.74 -4.54 17.57
C GLY A 35 -5.64 -5.75 17.78
N LEU A 36 -5.27 -6.93 17.24
CA LEU A 36 -6.05 -8.16 17.39
C LEU A 36 -5.84 -8.85 18.75
N ASP A 37 -4.77 -8.52 19.47
CA ASP A 37 -4.53 -9.06 20.80
C ASP A 37 -5.40 -8.35 21.86
N SER A 38 -5.47 -8.95 23.05
CA SER A 38 -6.07 -8.35 24.23
C SER A 38 -5.43 -6.99 24.56
N PRO A 39 -6.20 -6.02 25.08
CA PRO A 39 -5.65 -4.70 25.42
C PRO A 39 -4.45 -4.74 26.38
N SER A 40 -4.39 -5.74 27.26
CA SER A 40 -3.29 -5.98 28.18
C SER A 40 -1.99 -6.47 27.51
N ASN A 41 -2.04 -6.89 26.25
CA ASN A 41 -0.92 -7.50 25.52
C ASN A 41 -0.59 -6.79 24.20
N LEU A 42 -1.18 -5.61 23.95
CA LEU A 42 -0.89 -4.81 22.74
C LEU A 42 0.57 -4.41 22.62
N GLY A 43 1.27 -4.24 23.75
CA GLY A 43 2.67 -3.84 23.77
C GLY A 43 2.93 -2.61 22.90
N ASP A 44 3.85 -2.74 21.95
CA ASP A 44 4.25 -1.64 21.07
C ASP A 44 3.30 -1.43 19.88
N GLU A 45 2.23 -2.22 19.72
CA GLU A 45 1.28 -2.04 18.59
C GLU A 45 0.49 -0.74 18.71
N THR A 46 0.35 -0.18 19.91
CA THR A 46 -0.33 1.10 20.14
C THR A 46 0.29 2.24 19.33
N ARG A 47 1.60 2.17 19.02
CA ARG A 47 2.27 3.16 18.16
C ARG A 47 1.75 3.18 16.72
N PHE A 48 1.01 2.17 16.29
CA PHE A 48 0.38 2.11 14.96
C PHE A 48 -1.11 2.46 14.99
N LEU A 49 -1.69 2.61 16.17
CA LEU A 49 -3.14 2.70 16.38
C LEU A 49 -3.56 4.00 17.07
N PHE A 50 -2.63 4.71 17.72
CA PHE A 50 -2.91 5.91 18.50
C PHE A 50 -2.21 7.13 17.91
N GLU A 51 -3.00 8.17 17.63
CA GLU A 51 -2.60 9.33 16.83
C GLU A 51 -1.50 10.20 17.46
N GLU A 52 -1.36 10.22 18.79
CA GLU A 52 -0.38 11.09 19.47
C GLU A 52 1.08 10.66 19.21
N HIS A 53 1.31 9.37 18.98
CA HIS A 53 2.64 8.77 18.79
C HIS A 53 2.67 7.84 17.58
N LEU A 54 1.91 8.21 16.54
CA LEU A 54 1.64 7.36 15.40
C LEU A 54 2.87 7.17 14.50
N GLU A 55 3.18 5.90 14.24
CA GLU A 55 4.13 5.45 13.24
C GLU A 55 3.37 4.77 12.10
N ALA A 56 3.77 5.04 10.86
CA ALA A 56 3.26 4.30 9.71
C ALA A 56 4.00 2.97 9.58
N LEU A 57 3.27 1.89 9.28
CA LEU A 57 3.90 0.61 8.95
C LEU A 57 4.62 0.74 7.59
N PRO A 58 5.92 0.37 7.49
CA PRO A 58 6.67 0.51 6.23
C PRO A 58 6.03 -0.21 5.03
N SER A 59 5.34 -1.32 5.28
CA SER A 59 4.62 -2.09 4.24
C SER A 59 3.47 -1.32 3.59
N GLN A 60 2.95 -0.26 4.21
CA GLN A 60 1.91 0.60 3.63
C GLN A 60 2.40 1.28 2.34
N ALA A 61 3.71 1.48 2.19
CA ALA A 61 4.30 1.99 0.97
C ALA A 61 3.93 1.15 -0.26
N SER A 62 3.80 -0.17 -0.12
CA SER A 62 3.39 -1.07 -1.21
C SER A 62 1.96 -0.81 -1.68
N VAL A 63 1.06 -0.41 -0.79
CA VAL A 63 -0.31 -0.03 -1.14
C VAL A 63 -0.33 1.35 -1.79
N MET A 64 0.40 2.31 -1.23
CA MET A 64 0.48 3.67 -1.76
C MET A 64 1.10 3.73 -3.16
N ALA A 65 2.11 2.90 -3.41
CA ALA A 65 2.83 2.84 -4.67
C ALA A 65 2.15 1.96 -5.72
N TYR A 66 0.98 1.37 -5.42
CA TYR A 66 0.25 0.56 -6.39
C TYR A 66 -0.52 1.46 -7.37
N PRO A 67 -0.11 1.55 -8.65
CA PRO A 67 -0.75 2.42 -9.64
C PRO A 67 -2.02 1.78 -10.25
N GLY A 68 -2.49 0.67 -9.68
CA GLY A 68 -3.48 -0.21 -10.29
C GLY A 68 -2.85 -1.30 -11.16
N PHE A 69 -3.70 -2.17 -11.73
CA PHE A 69 -3.26 -3.32 -12.52
C PHE A 69 -2.95 -2.92 -13.98
N TRP A 70 -1.94 -2.06 -14.16
CA TRP A 70 -1.55 -1.49 -15.45
C TRP A 70 -1.23 -2.56 -16.52
N MET A 71 -0.78 -3.74 -16.10
CA MET A 71 -0.49 -4.88 -16.97
C MET A 71 -1.76 -5.43 -17.67
N ARG A 72 -2.96 -5.15 -17.16
CA ARG A 72 -4.23 -5.61 -17.77
C ARG A 72 -4.64 -4.79 -19.00
N ASP A 73 -3.88 -3.75 -19.34
CA ASP A 73 -4.13 -3.00 -20.57
C ASP A 73 -3.87 -3.93 -21.77
N GLU A 74 -4.88 -4.07 -22.63
CA GLU A 74 -4.82 -4.93 -23.81
C GLU A 74 -3.63 -4.58 -24.72
N ALA A 75 -3.18 -3.32 -24.68
CA ALA A 75 -2.02 -2.81 -25.41
C ALA A 75 -0.72 -3.58 -25.11
N TYR A 76 -0.60 -4.22 -23.96
CA TYR A 76 0.61 -4.96 -23.56
C TYR A 76 0.56 -6.46 -23.86
N GLY A 77 -0.62 -7.00 -24.17
CA GLY A 77 -0.78 -8.43 -24.49
C GLY A 77 -0.42 -9.39 -23.34
N LEU A 78 -0.57 -8.95 -22.09
CA LEU A 78 -0.38 -9.73 -20.86
C LEU A 78 -1.68 -10.39 -20.37
#